data_AF-A0A396GSE7-F1
#
_entry.id   AF-A0A396GSE7-F1
#
_cell.length_a   1.000
_cell.length_b   1.000
_cell.length_c   1.000
_cell.angle_alpha   90.00
_cell.angle_beta   90.00
_cell.angle_gamma   90.00
#
_symmetry.space_group_name_H-M   'P 1'
#
loop_
_entity.id
_entity.type
_entity.pdbx_description
1 polymer ?
#
loop_
_entity_poly.entity_id
_entity_poly.type
_entity_poly.pdbx_seq_one_letter_code
_entity_poly.pdbx_strand_id
1 'polypeptide(L)' 'MYAKCGEIGNAELVFEEVPEKDTGLWNTSINGYGVNGYENEALEVFAVMFYLLATIAVW' A
#
# COMPACT_ATOMS: atom_id res chain seq x y z
N MET A 1 -6.45 -0.58 -9.74
CA MET A 1 -7.23 0.16 -10.76
C MET A 1 -7.59 1.55 -10.23
N TYR A 2 -8.21 1.64 -9.05
CA TYR A 2 -8.56 2.89 -8.37
C TYR A 2 -7.39 3.88 -8.21
N ALA A 3 -6.26 3.43 -7.66
CA ALA A 3 -5.12 4.33 -7.47
C ALA A 3 -4.53 4.85 -8.79
N LYS A 4 -4.49 4.04 -9.85
CA LYS A 4 -3.99 4.48 -11.17
C LYS A 4 -4.89 5.54 -11.83
N CYS A 5 -6.15 5.64 -11.41
CA CYS A 5 -7.13 6.60 -11.93
C CYS A 5 -7.29 7.85 -11.05
N GLY A 6 -6.46 8.00 -10.00
CA GLY A 6 -6.55 9.12 -9.06
C GLY A 6 -7.62 8.97 -7.98
N GLU A 7 -8.34 7.85 -7.95
CA GLU A 7 -9.29 7.54 -6.88
C GLU A 7 -8.59 6.86 -5.70
N ILE A 8 -7.69 7.61 -5.06
CA ILE A 8 -6.90 7.11 -3.93
C ILE A 8 -7.79 6.66 -2.77
N GLY A 9 -8.85 7.41 -2.42
CA GLY A 9 -9.74 7.03 -1.31
C GLY A 9 -10.45 5.69 -1.53
N ASN A 10 -10.87 5.38 -2.77
CA ASN A 10 -11.44 4.07 -3.10
C ASN A 10 -10.37 2.97 -3.10
N ALA A 11 -9.13 3.31 -3.48
CA ALA A 11 -8.02 2.38 -3.40
C ALA A 11 -7.67 2.03 -1.94
N GLU A 12 -7.74 2.99 -1.03
CA GLU A 12 -7.54 2.81 0.41
C GLU A 12 -8.58 1.90 1.04
N LEU A 13 -9.87 2.16 0.78
CA LEU A 13 -10.94 1.32 1.32
C LEU A 13 -10.78 -0.14 0.90
N VAL A 14 -10.51 -0.38 -0.38
CA VAL A 14 -10.27 -1.74 -0.89
C VAL A 14 -8.98 -2.33 -0.27
N PHE A 15 -7.95 -1.52 -0.09
CA PHE A 15 -6.72 -1.97 0.53
C PHE A 15 -6.93 -2.38 1.99
N GLU A 16 -7.69 -1.61 2.77
CA GLU A 16 -8.04 -1.93 4.16
C GLU A 16 -8.87 -3.19 4.28
N GLU A 17 -9.85 -3.40 3.38
CA GLU A 17 -10.73 -4.57 3.37
C GLU A 17 -10.01 -5.89 3.06
N VAL A 18 -8.84 -5.85 2.42
CA VAL A 18 -8.06 -7.07 2.13
C VAL A 18 -7.34 -7.56 3.39
N PRO A 19 -7.70 -8.74 3.95
CA PRO A 19 -7.10 -9.23 5.20
C PRO A 19 -5.65 -9.70 5.01
N GLU A 20 -5.38 -10.38 3.89
CA GLU A 20 -4.03 -10.82 3.51
C GLU A 20 -3.54 -10.00 2.33
N LYS A 21 -2.68 -9.03 2.61
CA LYS A 21 -2.10 -8.14 1.62
C LYS A 21 -0.83 -8.77 1.06
N ASP A 22 -0.88 -9.23 -0.18
CA ASP A 22 0.31 -9.75 -0.86
C ASP A 22 1.25 -8.63 -1.34
N THR A 23 2.48 -8.99 -1.70
CA THR A 23 3.49 -8.05 -2.20
C THR A 23 3.03 -7.30 -3.46
N GLY A 24 2.17 -7.90 -4.28
CA GLY A 24 1.59 -7.27 -5.47
C GLY A 24 0.66 -6.11 -5.11
N LEU A 25 -0.16 -6.28 -4.07
CA LEU A 25 -1.08 -5.27 -3.57
C LEU A 25 -0.32 -4.10 -2.95
N TRP A 26 0.69 -4.35 -2.11
CA TRP A 26 1.56 -3.31 -1.56
C TRP A 26 2.24 -2.50 -2.66
N ASN A 27 2.85 -3.17 -3.64
CA ASN A 27 3.50 -2.50 -4.76
C ASN A 27 2.52 -1.65 -5.58
N THR A 28 1.31 -2.16 -5.80
CA THR A 28 0.27 -1.43 -6.54
C THR A 28 -0.21 -0.21 -5.79
N SER A 29 -0.37 -0.30 -4.45
CA SER A 29 -0.73 0.85 -3.61
C SER A 29 0.39 1.90 -3.59
N ILE A 30 1.64 1.51 -3.32
CA ILE A 30 2.80 2.41 -3.29
C ILE A 30 2.97 3.14 -4.62
N ASN A 31 2.93 2.40 -5.74
CA ASN A 31 2.99 3.01 -7.06
C ASN A 31 1.79 3.94 -7.31
N GLY A 32 0.60 3.54 -6.84
CA GLY A 32 -0.62 4.33 -6.91
C GLY A 32 -0.52 5.68 -6.21
N TYR A 33 0.02 5.72 -5.00
CA TYR A 33 0.28 6.98 -4.28
C TYR A 33 1.34 7.83 -4.99
N GLY A 34 2.44 7.20 -5.43
CA GLY A 34 3.53 7.90 -6.13
C GLY A 34 3.11 8.59 -7.43
N VAL A 35 2.28 7.95 -8.26
CA VAL A 35 1.80 8.56 -9.53
C VAL A 35 0.79 9.70 -9.34
N ASN A 36 0.20 9.82 -8.15
CA ASN A 36 -0.77 10.88 -7.84
C ASN A 36 -0.21 11.98 -6.93
N GLY A 37 1.10 11.94 -6.62
CA GLY A 37 1.76 12.97 -5.81
C GLY A 37 1.58 12.82 -4.29
N TYR A 38 1.11 11.65 -3.82
CA TYR A 38 0.96 11.31 -2.41
C TYR A 38 2.22 10.61 -1.89
N GLU A 39 3.36 11.28 -1.98
CA GLU A 39 4.67 10.68 -1.72
C GLU A 39 4.84 10.24 -0.25
N ASN A 40 4.24 10.97 0.70
CA ASN A 40 4.32 10.64 2.11
C ASN A 40 3.53 9.38 2.43
N GLU A 41 2.32 9.26 1.89
CA GLU A 41 1.44 8.10 2.02
C GLU A 41 2.08 6.87 1.38
N ALA A 42 2.76 7.04 0.24
CA ALA A 42 3.55 5.97 -0.38
C ALA A 42 4.66 5.45 0.57
N LEU A 43 5.35 6.36 1.27
CA LEU A 43 6.41 6.01 2.22
C LEU A 43 5.86 5.36 3.49
N GLU A 44 4.71 5.81 4.01
CA GLU A 44 4.04 5.18 5.16
C GLU A 44 3.64 3.75 4.84
N VAL A 45 3.02 3.52 3.69
CA VAL A 45 2.61 2.18 3.23
C VAL A 45 3.83 1.27 3.03
N PHE A 46 4.93 1.80 2.47
CA PHE A 46 6.19 1.07 2.38
C PHE A 46 6.75 0.72 3.77
N ALA A 47 6.77 1.66 4.71
CA ALA A 47 7.26 1.40 6.07
C ALA A 47 6.46 0.31 6.78
N VAL A 48 5.12 0.31 6.65
CA VAL A 48 4.25 -0.73 7.20
C VAL A 48 4.58 -2.10 6.62
N MET A 49 4.77 -2.19 5.30
CA MET A 49 5.16 -3.45 4.64
C MET A 49 6.47 -4.02 5.23
N PHE A 50 7.50 -3.18 5.41
CA PHE A 50 8.78 -3.61 5.97
C PHE A 50 8.69 -3.98 7.46
N TYR A 51 7.88 -3.27 8.24
CA TYR A 51 7.67 -3.58 9.65
C TYR A 51 6.97 -4.93 9.84
N LEU A 52 5.97 -5.23 9.00
CA LEU A 52 5.28 -6.53 8.98
C LEU A 52 6.23 -7.67 8.59
N LEU A 53 7.06 -7.47 7.56
CA LEU A 53 8.07 -8.47 7.18
C LEU A 53 9.08 -8.74 8.30
N ALA A 54 9.54 -7.68 8.99
CA ALA A 54 10.48 -7.80 10.09
C ALA A 54 9.88 -8.48 11.33
N THR A 55 8.59 -8.31 11.59
CA THR A 55 7.92 -8.97 12.71
C THR A 55 7.61 -10.44 12.43
N ILE A 56 7.40 -10.85 11.18
CA ILE A 56 7.19 -12.25 10.81
C ILE A 56 8.52 -13.03 10.78
N ALA A 57 9.63 -12.37 10.41
CA ALA A 57 10.95 -13.00 10.30
C ALA A 57 11.69 -13.23 11.64
N VAL A 58 11.15 -12.76 12.77
CA VAL A 58 11.78 -12.83 14.10
C VAL A 58 11.22 -13.98 14.98
N TRP A 59 10.37 -14.85 14.41
CA TRP A 59 9.81 -16.04 15.10
C TRP A 59 10.11 -17.33 14.35
#